data_AF-A0A1L1SQT7-F1
#
_entry.id   AF-A0A1L1SQT7-F1
#
_cell.length_a   1.000
_cell.length_b   1.000
_cell.length_c   1.000
_cell.angle_alpha   90.00
_cell.angle_beta   90.00
_cell.angle_gamma   90.00
#
_symmetry.space_group_name_H-M   'P 1'
#
loop_
_entity.id
_entity.type
_entity.pdbx_description
1 polymer ?
#
loop_
_entity_poly.entity_id
_entity_poly.type
_entity_poly.pdbx_seq_one_letter_code
_entity_poly.pdbx_strand_id
1 'polypeptide(L)' 'MSPTDPLDDEDTFKILVATDIHLGFMEKDAVRGNDTFVTFDEILRLALENEVDFILL' A
#
# COMPACT_ATOMS: atom_id res chain seq x y z
N MET A 1 -32.36 10.73 0.28
CA MET A 1 -31.02 10.87 -0.30
C MET A 1 -31.19 11.16 -1.77
N SER A 2 -30.67 12.30 -2.21
CA SER A 2 -30.73 12.79 -3.59
C SER A 2 -29.81 11.93 -4.48
N PRO A 3 -30.14 11.71 -5.77
CA PRO A 3 -29.35 10.86 -6.65
C PRO A 3 -28.07 11.54 -7.20
N THR A 4 -27.68 12.70 -6.66
CA THR A 4 -26.67 13.60 -7.26
C THR A 4 -25.52 13.96 -6.32
N ASP A 5 -25.45 13.36 -5.13
CA ASP A 5 -24.25 13.53 -4.31
C ASP A 5 -23.13 12.67 -4.92
N PRO A 6 -21.94 13.24 -5.21
CA PRO A 6 -20.78 12.43 -5.54
C PRO A 6 -20.63 11.41 -4.42
N LEU A 7 -20.33 10.15 -4.76
CA LEU A 7 -20.15 9.07 -3.78
C LEU A 7 -19.31 9.60 -2.62
N ASP A 8 -19.95 9.78 -1.47
CA ASP A 8 -19.32 10.37 -0.31
C ASP A 8 -18.38 9.31 0.27
N ASP A 9 -17.09 9.53 0.11
CA ASP A 9 -16.05 8.62 0.61
C ASP A 9 -16.02 8.60 2.16
N GLU A 10 -16.74 9.50 2.83
CA GLU A 10 -16.75 9.64 4.30
C GLU A 10 -17.25 8.38 5.04
N ASP A 11 -18.14 7.60 4.41
CA ASP A 11 -18.66 6.32 4.95
C ASP A 11 -17.99 5.07 4.31
N THR A 12 -16.90 5.23 3.56
CA THR A 12 -16.22 4.13 2.85
C THR A 12 -14.76 3.98 3.27
N PHE A 13 -14.39 2.80 3.77
CA PHE A 13 -12.98 2.49 4.04
C PHE A 13 -12.20 2.24 2.75
N LYS A 14 -11.11 2.97 2.56
CA LYS A 14 -10.08 2.72 1.54
C LYS A 14 -8.96 1.91 2.17
N ILE A 15 -8.76 0.69 1.68
CA ILE A 15 -7.80 -0.25 2.24
C ILE A 15 -6.80 -0.63 1.15
N LEU A 16 -5.51 -0.41 1.42
CA LEU A 16 -4.45 -1.00 0.58
C LEU A 16 -4.20 -2.43 1.07
N VAL A 17 -4.32 -3.40 0.16
CA VAL A 17 -4.05 -4.82 0.47
C VAL A 17 -2.72 -5.22 -0.16
N ALA A 18 -1.81 -5.73 0.65
CA ALA A 18 -0.58 -6.38 0.21
C ALA A 18 -0.44 -7.71 0.94
N THR A 19 0.46 -8.59 0.50
CA THR A 19 0.74 -9.84 1.20
C THR A 19 2.13 -10.35 0.83
N ASP A 20 2.69 -11.23 1.66
CA ASP A 20 3.97 -11.91 1.40
C ASP A 20 5.09 -10.98 0.89
N ILE A 21 5.26 -9.81 1.50
CA ILE A 21 6.27 -8.81 1.09
C ILE A 21 7.70 -9.36 1.23
N HIS A 22 7.91 -10.34 2.13
CA HIS A 22 9.18 -11.02 2.35
C HIS A 22 10.38 -10.07 2.57
N LEU A 23 10.19 -9.03 3.39
CA LEU A 23 11.25 -8.09 3.76
C LEU A 23 12.54 -8.81 4.18
N GLY A 24 13.67 -8.40 3.59
CA GLY A 24 14.99 -8.99 3.82
C GLY A 24 15.30 -10.22 2.97
N PHE A 25 14.42 -10.63 2.05
CA PHE A 25 14.76 -11.68 1.09
C PHE A 25 15.97 -11.28 0.25
N MET A 26 16.97 -12.17 0.22
CA MET A 26 18.26 -11.95 -0.45
C MET A 26 19.04 -10.73 0.02
N GLU A 27 18.86 -10.24 1.25
CA GLU A 27 19.53 -9.03 1.78
C GLU A 27 21.06 -9.00 1.59
N LYS A 28 21.73 -10.17 1.63
CA LYS A 28 23.19 -10.28 1.45
C LYS A 28 23.64 -10.38 0.00
N ASP A 29 22.72 -10.45 -0.96
CA ASP A 29 23.03 -10.46 -2.37
C ASP A 29 23.46 -9.05 -2.84
N ALA A 30 24.60 -8.97 -3.52
CA ALA A 30 25.21 -7.69 -3.92
C ALA A 30 24.37 -6.87 -4.91
N VAL A 31 23.44 -7.50 -5.64
CA VAL A 31 22.58 -6.84 -6.63
C VAL A 31 21.17 -6.68 -6.08
N ARG A 32 20.65 -7.70 -5.40
CA ARG A 32 19.23 -7.83 -5.06
C ARG A 32 18.89 -7.52 -3.61
N GLY A 33 19.90 -7.26 -2.77
CA GLY A 33 19.70 -7.09 -1.33
C GLY A 33 18.74 -5.96 -0.95
N ASN A 34 18.55 -4.98 -1.84
CA ASN A 34 17.65 -3.86 -1.60
C ASN A 34 16.24 -4.02 -2.23
N ASP A 35 15.99 -5.08 -3.00
CA ASP A 35 14.74 -5.23 -3.78
C ASP A 35 13.51 -5.10 -2.88
N THR A 36 13.46 -5.89 -1.80
CA THR A 36 12.27 -5.94 -0.93
C THR A 36 12.04 -4.66 -0.14
N PHE A 37 13.10 -3.93 0.20
CA PHE A 37 12.98 -2.65 0.89
C PHE A 37 12.45 -1.55 -0.05
N VAL A 38 12.91 -1.53 -1.30
CA VAL A 38 12.41 -0.59 -2.32
C VAL A 38 10.94 -0.87 -2.65
N THR A 39 10.57 -2.13 -2.82
CA THR A 39 9.16 -2.51 -3.07
C THR A 39 8.28 -2.18 -1.86
N PHE A 40 8.77 -2.40 -0.63
CA PHE A 40 7.99 -2.02 0.56
C PHE A 40 7.82 -0.50 0.68
N ASP A 41 8.85 0.29 0.36
CA ASP A 41 8.73 1.76 0.28
C ASP A 41 7.68 2.18 -0.76
N GLU A 42 7.65 1.54 -1.93
CA GLU A 42 6.63 1.79 -2.95
C GLU A 42 5.21 1.48 -2.45
N ILE A 43 5.02 0.35 -1.76
CA ILE A 43 3.71 0.00 -1.16
C ILE A 43 3.25 1.10 -0.19
N LEU A 44 4.15 1.60 0.66
CA LEU A 44 3.82 2.66 1.63
C LEU A 44 3.56 4.00 0.94
N ARG A 45 4.32 4.33 -0.11
CA ARG A 45 4.07 5.52 -0.93
C ARG A 45 2.73 5.46 -1.64
N LEU A 46 2.36 4.31 -2.19
CA LEU A 46 1.03 4.10 -2.79
C LEU A 46 -0.08 4.25 -1.76
N ALA A 47 0.10 3.75 -0.53
CA ALA A 47 -0.87 3.95 0.55
C ALA A 47 -1.09 5.46 0.83
N LEU A 48 -0.01 6.24 0.88
CA LEU A 48 -0.08 7.68 1.09
C LEU A 48 -0.70 8.42 -0.11
N GLU A 49 -0.25 8.11 -1.34
CA GLU A 49 -0.72 8.75 -2.58
C GLU A 49 -2.20 8.48 -2.84
N ASN A 50 -2.72 7.33 -2.38
CA ASN A 50 -4.14 6.97 -2.51
C ASN A 50 -4.98 7.35 -1.28
N GLU A 51 -4.39 7.97 -0.26
CA GLU A 51 -5.08 8.38 0.97
C GLU A 51 -5.90 7.24 1.57
N VAL A 52 -5.28 6.07 1.73
CA VAL A 52 -5.95 4.91 2.36
C VAL A 52 -6.04 5.10 3.86
N ASP A 53 -7.11 4.60 4.47
CA ASP A 53 -7.31 4.68 5.92
C ASP A 53 -6.34 3.77 6.67
N PHE A 54 -6.07 2.59 6.10
CA PHE A 54 -5.10 1.64 6.63
C PHE A 54 -4.65 0.63 5.56
N ILE A 55 -3.60 -0.12 5.93
CA ILE A 55 -3.02 -1.20 5.12
C ILE A 55 -3.38 -2.54 5.76
N LEU A 56 -3.76 -3.51 4.95
CA LEU A 56 -3.95 -4.91 5.33
C LEU A 56 -2.84 -5.76 4.68
N LEU A 57 -2.12 -6.54 5.50
CA LEU A 57 -0.96 -7.35 5.10
C LEU A 57 -1.23 -8.86 5.22
#